data_AF-A0A250IEF3-F1
#
_entry.id   AF-A0A250IEF3-F1
#
_cell.length_a   1.000
_cell.length_b   1.000
_cell.length_c   1.000
_cell.angle_alpha   90.00
_cell.angle_beta   90.00
_cell.angle_gamma   90.00
#
_symmetry.space_group_name_H-M   'P 1'
#
loop_
_entity.id
_entity.type
_entity.pdbx_description
1 polymer ?
#
loop_
_entity_poly.entity_id
_entity_poly.type
_entity_poly.pdbx_seq_one_letter_code
_entity_poly.pdbx_strand_id
1 'polypeptide(L)'
;MAFSVQLHAREDFEVRTLRALGGAAVLAPLVALGEWLHVRVDVAFIALVGAGLASARVGWKTWVALAVGLPALLSLPELLRLPVPAAQVLMGVLAASMVGLWNPEWKPRPEQVLAGALGAGALVPLGMYVRRVLDARLLDGLTGPLHAAPGLAVVALFWSVGRLASHLEVHANTVEARGARLRTRMVGEPQELVARTVTLYRECRAETAQLGSAPGRKELERVLDTLALEVFNRAEAHAQLESQLKGARMEDVNTQVTALRTKATATTDAVARRQLELAAGALGEELNQLETMGRKRERLLAQLHAQVAMMERARVSLVAVRGGDVAAKGEQAAQLARRLAELGQEDAGGPPAQ
;
A
#
# COMPACT_ATOMS: atom_id res chain seq x y z
N MET A 1 9.05 10.02 -14.50
CA MET A 1 8.94 9.50 -13.13
C MET A 1 7.68 8.68 -13.05
N ALA A 2 7.78 7.38 -12.79
CA ALA A 2 6.61 6.51 -12.66
C ALA A 2 6.12 6.59 -11.21
N PHE A 3 5.00 7.27 -10.97
CA PHE A 3 4.37 7.31 -9.66
C PHE A 3 3.58 6.02 -9.48
N SER A 4 3.91 5.22 -8.47
CA SER A 4 3.03 4.14 -8.05
C SER A 4 2.08 4.68 -6.99
N VAL A 5 0.81 4.85 -7.36
CA VAL A 5 -0.25 5.19 -6.42
C VAL A 5 -0.64 3.91 -5.68
N GLN A 6 -0.46 3.88 -4.37
CA GLN A 6 -0.91 2.78 -3.54
C GLN A 6 -1.96 3.29 -2.55
N LEU A 7 -3.11 2.61 -2.53
CA LEU A 7 -4.13 2.81 -1.50
C LEU A 7 -3.62 2.15 -0.22
N HIS A 8 -3.24 2.97 0.76
CA HIS A 8 -2.95 2.48 2.09
C HIS A 8 -4.29 2.24 2.81
N ALA A 9 -4.43 1.09 3.47
CA ALA A 9 -5.62 0.73 4.25
C ALA A 9 -6.95 0.80 3.46
N ARG A 10 -7.01 0.10 2.32
CA ARG A 10 -8.23 -0.01 1.48
C ARG A 10 -9.46 -0.43 2.31
N GLU A 11 -9.31 -1.42 3.17
CA GLU A 11 -10.40 -1.94 4.01
C GLU A 11 -10.92 -0.87 4.97
N ASP A 12 -10.03 -0.07 5.58
CA ASP A 12 -10.44 1.03 6.46
C ASP A 12 -11.19 2.13 5.70
N PHE A 13 -10.79 2.43 4.47
CA PHE A 13 -11.51 3.37 3.61
C PHE A 13 -12.92 2.87 3.28
N GLU A 14 -13.06 1.60 2.88
CA GLU A 14 -14.35 0.99 2.54
C GLU A 14 -15.28 0.98 3.76
N VAL A 15 -14.80 0.56 4.92
CA VAL A 15 -15.59 0.55 6.17
C VAL A 15 -16.02 1.96 6.57
N ARG A 16 -15.13 2.95 6.48
CA ARG A 16 -15.46 4.35 6.81
C ARG A 16 -16.47 4.95 5.84
N THR A 17 -16.36 4.62 4.56
CA THR A 17 -17.30 5.07 3.53
C THR A 17 -18.69 4.48 3.79
N LEU A 18 -18.78 3.19 4.08
CA LEU A 18 -20.05 2.54 4.44
C LEU A 18 -20.68 3.15 5.69
N ARG A 19 -19.87 3.44 6.72
CA ARG A 19 -20.36 4.13 7.93
C ARG A 19 -20.79 5.56 7.63
N ALA A 20 -20.07 6.30 6.80
CA ALA A 20 -20.43 7.66 6.41
C ALA A 20 -21.79 7.69 5.69
N LEU A 21 -21.99 6.76 4.75
CA LEU A 21 -23.25 6.57 4.04
C LEU A 21 -24.41 6.25 4.99
N GLY A 22 -24.21 5.25 5.85
CA GLY A 22 -25.21 4.85 6.84
C GLY A 22 -25.52 5.97 7.84
N GLY A 23 -24.49 6.67 8.34
CA GLY A 23 -24.63 7.78 9.27
C GLY A 23 -25.40 8.97 8.67
N ALA A 24 -25.13 9.31 7.42
CA ALA A 24 -25.90 10.34 6.71
C ALA A 24 -27.36 9.91 6.48
N ALA A 25 -27.59 8.67 6.06
CA ALA A 25 -28.94 8.14 5.84
C ALA A 25 -29.78 8.09 7.13
N VAL A 26 -29.17 7.76 8.27
CA VAL A 26 -29.86 7.71 9.58
C VAL A 26 -30.36 9.09 10.03
N LEU A 27 -29.76 10.19 9.54
CA LEU A 27 -30.22 11.55 9.84
C LEU A 27 -31.37 12.04 8.93
N ALA A 28 -31.84 11.22 7.99
CA ALA A 28 -32.97 11.57 7.13
C ALA A 28 -34.27 11.99 7.87
N PRO A 29 -34.61 11.43 9.05
CA PRO A 29 -35.73 11.91 9.86
C PRO A 29 -35.59 13.37 10.29
N LEU A 30 -34.37 13.89 10.46
CA LEU A 30 -34.16 15.30 10.80
C LEU A 30 -34.51 16.23 9.64
N VAL A 31 -34.29 15.80 8.40
CA VAL A 31 -34.71 16.56 7.21
C VAL A 31 -36.24 16.64 7.17
N ALA A 32 -36.91 15.51 7.33
CA ALA A 32 -38.38 15.46 7.36
C ALA A 32 -38.97 16.27 8.53
N LEU A 33 -38.33 16.25 9.70
CA LEU A 33 -38.73 17.05 10.85
C LEU A 33 -38.53 18.55 10.60
N GLY A 34 -37.43 18.93 9.94
CA GLY A 34 -37.17 20.32 9.55
C GLY A 34 -38.20 20.86 8.57
N GLU A 35 -38.59 20.05 7.57
CA GLU A 35 -39.68 20.37 6.64
C GLU A 35 -41.01 20.56 7.39
N TRP A 36 -41.33 19.65 8.33
CA TRP A 36 -42.54 19.76 9.14
C TRP A 36 -42.57 21.02 10.02
N LEU A 37 -41.44 21.36 10.65
CA LEU A 37 -41.29 22.55 11.49
C LEU A 37 -41.03 23.85 10.71
N HIS A 38 -40.96 23.78 9.37
CA HIS A 38 -40.62 24.92 8.50
C HIS A 38 -39.25 25.56 8.81
N VAL A 39 -38.34 24.78 9.42
CA VAL A 39 -36.97 25.22 9.70
C VAL A 39 -36.09 24.85 8.51
N ARG A 40 -35.53 25.85 7.85
CA ARG A 40 -34.58 25.63 6.74
C ARG A 40 -33.22 25.24 7.31
N VAL A 41 -32.94 23.94 7.32
CA VAL A 41 -31.60 23.41 7.59
C VAL A 41 -30.96 23.00 6.26
N ASP A 42 -29.72 23.41 6.00
CA ASP A 42 -29.00 22.97 4.81
C ASP A 42 -28.81 21.45 4.88
N VAL A 43 -29.18 20.76 3.81
CA VAL A 43 -29.06 19.32 3.74
C VAL A 43 -27.61 18.87 3.59
N ALA A 44 -26.74 19.72 3.02
CA ALA A 44 -25.31 19.48 3.02
C ALA A 44 -24.78 19.40 4.46
N PHE A 45 -25.28 20.26 5.36
CA PHE A 45 -24.94 20.25 6.78
C PHE A 45 -25.34 18.92 7.43
N ILE A 46 -26.60 18.50 7.26
CA ILE A 46 -27.10 17.24 7.86
C ILE A 46 -26.31 16.03 7.34
N ALA A 47 -26.07 15.96 6.03
CA ALA A 47 -25.31 14.87 5.42
C ALA A 47 -23.88 14.79 5.98
N LEU A 48 -23.19 15.93 6.09
CA LEU A 48 -21.80 16.00 6.55
C LEU A 48 -21.66 15.75 8.05
N VAL A 49 -22.62 16.19 8.87
CA VAL A 49 -22.66 15.86 10.30
C VAL A 49 -22.80 14.36 10.48
N GLY A 50 -23.78 13.72 9.83
CA GLY A 50 -24.01 12.29 9.92
C GLY A 50 -22.83 11.47 9.41
N ALA A 51 -22.28 11.85 8.25
CA ALA A 51 -21.12 11.21 7.66
C ALA A 51 -19.86 11.38 8.52
N GLY A 52 -19.63 12.58 9.06
CA GLY A 52 -18.48 12.88 9.90
C GLY A 52 -18.48 12.11 11.21
N LEU A 53 -19.62 12.09 11.91
CA LEU A 53 -19.75 11.38 13.19
C LEU A 53 -19.65 9.86 13.05
N ALA A 54 -20.24 9.29 12.00
CA ALA A 54 -20.22 7.85 11.79
C ALA A 54 -18.86 7.34 11.26
N SER A 55 -18.13 8.17 10.50
CA SER A 55 -16.82 7.80 9.97
C SER A 55 -15.66 7.93 10.98
N ALA A 56 -15.86 8.69 12.06
CA ALA A 56 -14.84 8.88 13.09
C ALA A 56 -14.79 7.68 14.06
N ARG A 57 -13.69 6.92 14.03
CA ARG A 57 -13.44 5.80 14.94
C ARG A 57 -12.71 6.32 16.19
N VAL A 58 -13.44 6.98 17.07
CA VAL A 58 -12.87 7.65 18.25
C VAL A 58 -13.51 7.15 19.53
N GLY A 59 -12.77 7.22 20.64
CA GLY A 59 -13.30 6.90 21.96
C GLY A 59 -14.48 7.82 22.35
N TRP A 60 -15.30 7.38 23.31
CA TRP A 60 -16.53 8.06 23.71
C TRP A 60 -16.35 9.57 24.00
N LYS A 61 -15.30 9.95 24.75
CA LYS A 61 -15.04 11.35 25.11
C LYS A 61 -14.81 12.24 23.88
N THR A 62 -13.99 11.76 22.94
CA THR A 62 -13.71 12.42 21.67
C THR A 62 -14.90 12.41 20.72
N TRP A 63 -15.73 11.36 20.77
CA TRP A 63 -16.96 11.30 19.99
C TRP A 63 -17.94 12.38 20.44
N VAL A 64 -18.11 12.60 21.75
CA VAL A 64 -18.94 13.70 22.29
C VAL A 64 -18.39 15.07 21.87
N ALA A 65 -17.08 15.26 21.95
CA ALA A 65 -16.44 16.49 21.48
C ALA A 65 -16.68 16.72 19.97
N LEU A 66 -16.63 15.68 19.15
CA LEU A 66 -16.93 15.74 17.73
C LEU A 66 -18.42 16.02 17.48
N ALA A 67 -19.32 15.41 18.24
CA ALA A 67 -20.77 15.60 18.14
C ALA A 67 -21.20 17.05 18.41
N VAL A 68 -20.49 17.77 19.29
CA VAL A 68 -20.74 19.18 19.56
C VAL A 68 -19.94 20.09 18.62
N GLY A 69 -18.66 19.79 18.40
CA GLY A 69 -17.75 20.64 17.63
C GLY A 69 -18.03 20.63 16.14
N LEU A 70 -18.42 19.49 15.55
CA LEU A 70 -18.65 19.37 14.11
C LEU A 70 -19.85 20.20 13.64
N PRO A 71 -21.03 20.15 14.28
CA PRO A 71 -22.14 21.06 13.94
C PRO A 71 -21.78 22.53 14.13
N ALA A 72 -21.10 22.88 15.23
CA ALA A 72 -20.68 24.27 15.47
C ALA A 72 -19.74 24.78 14.36
N LEU A 73 -18.77 23.97 13.94
CA LEU A 73 -17.82 24.31 12.89
C LEU A 73 -18.50 24.43 11.52
N LEU A 74 -19.43 23.52 11.21
CA LEU A 74 -20.16 23.52 9.93
C LEU A 74 -21.18 24.65 9.81
N SER A 75 -21.53 25.34 10.91
CA SER A 75 -22.37 26.55 10.89
C SER A 75 -21.60 27.83 10.52
N LEU A 76 -20.26 27.82 10.55
CA LEU A 76 -19.43 28.98 10.22
C LEU A 76 -19.69 29.58 8.83
N PRO A 77 -19.88 28.79 7.74
CA PRO A 77 -20.13 29.35 6.42
C PRO A 77 -21.43 30.15 6.34
N GLU A 78 -22.46 29.74 7.11
CA GLU A 78 -23.72 30.48 7.22
C GLU A 78 -23.55 31.75 8.04
N LEU A 79 -22.79 31.69 9.15
CA LEU A 79 -22.44 32.86 9.96
C LEU A 79 -21.67 33.91 9.14
N LEU A 80 -20.79 33.46 8.25
CA LEU A 80 -20.02 34.28 7.31
C LEU A 80 -20.83 34.68 6.07
N ARG A 81 -22.08 34.23 5.94
CA ARG A 81 -22.99 34.50 4.82
C ARG A 81 -22.36 34.19 3.45
N LEU A 82 -21.62 33.10 3.36
CA LEU A 82 -20.98 32.70 2.10
C LEU A 82 -22.03 32.26 1.07
N PRO A 83 -21.87 32.63 -0.22
CA PRO A 83 -22.77 32.21 -1.27
C PRO A 83 -22.63 30.70 -1.56
N VAL A 84 -23.70 30.08 -2.01
CA VAL A 84 -23.66 28.73 -2.59
C VAL A 84 -22.99 28.82 -3.97
N PRO A 85 -22.01 27.96 -4.33
CA PRO A 85 -21.57 26.74 -3.64
C PRO A 85 -20.37 26.91 -2.68
N ALA A 86 -19.82 28.11 -2.49
CA ALA A 86 -18.65 28.33 -1.62
C ALA A 86 -18.89 27.85 -0.18
N ALA A 87 -20.10 28.06 0.35
CA ALA A 87 -20.49 27.53 1.66
C ALA A 87 -20.38 25.99 1.74
N GLN A 88 -20.82 25.29 0.69
CA GLN A 88 -20.78 23.82 0.60
C GLN A 88 -19.35 23.28 0.50
N VAL A 89 -18.49 23.97 -0.25
CA VAL A 89 -17.06 23.64 -0.33
C VAL A 89 -16.43 23.75 1.05
N LEU A 90 -16.65 24.87 1.74
CA LEU A 90 -16.08 25.11 3.06
C LEU A 90 -16.58 24.09 4.09
N MET A 91 -17.87 23.75 4.07
CA MET A 91 -18.42 22.68 4.91
C MET A 91 -17.72 21.33 4.66
N GLY A 92 -17.53 20.96 3.39
CA GLY A 92 -16.84 19.71 3.03
C GLY A 92 -15.39 19.67 3.52
N VAL A 93 -14.65 20.77 3.35
CA VAL A 93 -13.26 20.93 3.82
C VAL A 93 -13.19 20.81 5.35
N LEU A 94 -14.06 21.52 6.07
CA LEU A 94 -14.07 21.54 7.53
C LEU A 94 -14.41 20.16 8.11
N ALA A 95 -15.45 19.50 7.59
CA ALA A 95 -15.80 18.15 8.02
C ALA A 95 -14.66 17.16 7.78
N ALA A 96 -14.05 17.17 6.60
CA ALA A 96 -12.96 16.26 6.25
C ALA A 96 -11.69 16.52 7.08
N SER A 97 -11.36 17.79 7.33
CA SER A 97 -10.22 18.19 8.16
C SER A 97 -10.40 17.74 9.60
N MET A 98 -11.59 17.95 10.17
CA MET A 98 -11.89 17.58 11.55
C MET A 98 -11.83 16.06 11.75
N VAL A 99 -12.40 15.26 10.84
CA VAL A 99 -12.34 13.80 10.93
C VAL A 99 -10.94 13.26 10.59
N GLY A 100 -10.17 13.94 9.74
CA GLY A 100 -8.80 13.57 9.39
C GLY A 100 -7.80 13.79 10.52
N LEU A 101 -7.95 14.88 11.29
CA LEU A 101 -7.07 15.21 12.41
C LEU A 101 -7.36 14.40 13.67
N TRP A 102 -8.61 13.96 13.87
CA TRP A 102 -9.06 13.30 15.10
C TRP A 102 -9.11 11.78 15.00
N ASN A 103 -8.02 11.18 14.51
CA ASN A 103 -7.92 9.72 14.38
C ASN A 103 -6.76 9.16 15.23
N PRO A 104 -7.06 8.37 16.28
CA PRO A 104 -6.03 7.84 17.19
C PRO A 104 -5.25 6.66 16.57
N GLU A 105 -5.86 5.91 15.65
CA GLU A 105 -5.25 4.72 15.04
C GLU A 105 -4.39 5.08 13.82
N TRP A 106 -4.66 6.22 13.18
CA TRP A 106 -3.97 6.66 11.97
C TRP A 106 -3.51 8.10 12.11
N LYS A 107 -2.19 8.33 12.01
CA LYS A 107 -1.58 9.67 11.96
C LYS A 107 -1.24 10.04 10.51
N PRO A 108 -2.20 10.56 9.72
CA PRO A 108 -1.92 11.01 8.37
C PRO A 108 -0.93 12.18 8.37
N ARG A 109 -0.17 12.32 7.28
CA ARG A 109 0.66 13.52 7.06
C ARG A 109 -0.26 14.74 6.87
N PRO A 110 0.14 15.95 7.31
CA PRO A 110 -0.69 17.14 7.17
C PRO A 110 -1.08 17.41 5.71
N GLU A 111 -0.18 17.11 4.76
CA GLU A 111 -0.42 17.22 3.32
C GLU A 111 -1.52 16.28 2.82
N GLN A 112 -1.61 15.07 3.36
CA GLN A 112 -2.65 14.10 3.00
C GLN A 112 -4.01 14.53 3.54
N VAL A 113 -4.05 15.06 4.77
CA VAL A 113 -5.28 15.62 5.34
C VAL A 113 -5.76 16.80 4.51
N LEU A 114 -4.85 17.70 4.13
CA LEU A 114 -5.17 18.85 3.28
C LEU A 114 -5.69 18.41 1.91
N ALA A 115 -5.02 17.46 1.25
CA ALA A 115 -5.44 16.94 -0.06
C ALA A 115 -6.83 16.28 0.01
N GLY A 116 -7.08 15.45 1.04
CA GLY A 116 -8.39 14.85 1.27
C GLY A 116 -9.47 15.87 1.62
N ALA A 117 -9.13 16.92 2.36
CA ALA A 117 -10.07 17.99 2.71
C ALA A 117 -10.46 18.84 1.49
N LEU A 118 -9.49 19.22 0.66
CA LEU A 118 -9.74 19.94 -0.59
C LEU A 118 -10.55 19.09 -1.58
N GLY A 119 -10.21 17.80 -1.72
CA GLY A 119 -10.96 16.86 -2.55
C GLY A 119 -12.41 16.70 -2.08
N ALA A 120 -12.62 16.55 -0.77
CA ALA A 120 -13.95 16.47 -0.18
C ALA A 120 -14.74 17.78 -0.38
N GLY A 121 -14.11 18.93 -0.16
CA GLY A 121 -14.72 20.24 -0.42
C GLY A 121 -15.16 20.41 -1.88
N ALA A 122 -14.34 20.02 -2.83
CA ALA A 122 -14.67 20.13 -4.26
C ALA A 122 -15.83 19.21 -4.69
N LEU A 123 -15.94 18.02 -4.08
CA LEU A 123 -16.96 17.03 -4.46
C LEU A 123 -18.31 17.21 -3.75
N VAL A 124 -18.39 17.90 -2.62
CA VAL A 124 -19.68 18.13 -1.93
C VAL A 124 -20.68 18.91 -2.80
N PRO A 125 -20.33 20.02 -3.47
CA PRO A 125 -21.24 20.70 -4.40
C PRO A 125 -21.72 19.80 -5.53
N LEU A 126 -20.84 18.92 -6.03
CA LEU A 126 -21.19 17.95 -7.06
C LEU A 126 -22.19 16.92 -6.53
N GLY A 127 -21.99 16.41 -5.31
CA GLY A 127 -22.95 15.53 -4.63
C GLY A 127 -24.31 16.21 -4.42
N MET A 128 -24.32 17.50 -4.06
CA MET A 128 -25.55 18.30 -3.96
C MET A 128 -26.25 18.48 -5.31
N TYR A 129 -25.50 18.67 -6.40
CA TYR A 129 -26.05 18.71 -7.75
C TYR A 129 -26.68 17.37 -8.14
N VAL A 130 -25.96 16.26 -7.96
CA VAL A 130 -26.46 14.91 -8.27
C VAL A 130 -27.71 14.60 -7.46
N ARG A 131 -27.74 14.98 -6.18
CA ARG A 131 -28.95 14.87 -5.37
C ARG A 131 -30.12 15.64 -5.98
N ARG A 132 -29.94 16.92 -6.37
CA ARG A 132 -31.04 17.70 -6.99
C ARG A 132 -31.58 17.02 -8.25
N VAL A 133 -30.69 16.44 -9.06
CA VAL A 133 -31.09 15.67 -10.25
C VAL A 133 -31.86 14.40 -9.86
N LEU A 134 -31.42 13.70 -8.82
CA LEU A 134 -32.10 12.51 -8.29
C LEU A 134 -33.50 12.85 -7.79
N ASP A 135 -33.61 13.87 -6.94
CA ASP A 135 -34.87 14.37 -6.38
C ASP A 135 -35.84 14.76 -7.51
N ALA A 136 -35.37 15.52 -8.51
CA ALA A 136 -36.20 15.97 -9.64
C ALA A 136 -36.62 14.87 -10.63
N ARG A 137 -35.91 13.74 -10.69
CA ARG A 137 -36.17 12.69 -11.70
C ARG A 137 -36.91 11.48 -11.15
N LEU A 138 -36.60 11.09 -9.92
CA LEU A 138 -37.01 9.80 -9.37
C LEU A 138 -37.98 9.96 -8.21
N LEU A 139 -38.00 11.11 -7.57
CA LEU A 139 -38.62 11.26 -6.27
C LEU A 139 -39.55 12.46 -6.15
N ASP A 140 -39.88 13.08 -7.28
CA ASP A 140 -40.73 14.25 -7.34
C ASP A 140 -42.13 13.92 -6.75
N GLY A 141 -42.56 14.71 -5.76
CA GLY A 141 -43.85 14.53 -5.07
C GLY A 141 -43.88 13.56 -3.87
N LEU A 142 -42.76 12.91 -3.52
CA LEU A 142 -42.67 12.04 -2.33
C LEU A 142 -42.11 12.82 -1.12
N THR A 143 -42.87 12.88 -0.03
CA THR A 143 -42.44 13.50 1.24
C THR A 143 -42.22 12.46 2.32
N GLY A 144 -41.14 12.58 3.10
CA GLY A 144 -40.90 11.73 4.26
C GLY A 144 -39.44 11.33 4.49
N PRO A 145 -39.13 10.71 5.64
CA PRO A 145 -37.76 10.39 6.03
C PRO A 145 -37.08 9.36 5.11
N LEU A 146 -37.84 8.39 4.60
CA LEU A 146 -37.32 7.37 3.69
C LEU A 146 -36.87 7.95 2.33
N HIS A 147 -37.47 9.07 1.93
CA HIS A 147 -37.13 9.78 0.69
C HIS A 147 -35.83 10.58 0.81
N ALA A 148 -35.59 11.23 1.95
CA ALA A 148 -34.39 12.06 2.14
C ALA A 148 -33.09 11.23 2.29
N ALA A 149 -33.20 9.97 2.70
CA ALA A 149 -32.08 9.06 2.92
C ALA A 149 -31.16 8.87 1.69
N PRO A 150 -31.65 8.52 0.48
CA PRO A 150 -30.80 8.38 -0.71
C PRO A 150 -30.10 9.69 -1.07
N GLY A 151 -30.77 10.85 -0.95
CA GLY A 151 -30.16 12.15 -1.22
C GLY A 151 -29.00 12.48 -0.27
N LEU A 152 -29.18 12.21 1.02
CA LEU A 152 -28.12 12.36 2.04
C LEU A 152 -26.95 11.39 1.80
N ALA A 153 -27.26 10.14 1.45
CA ALA A 153 -26.26 9.12 1.15
C ALA A 153 -25.42 9.51 -0.09
N VAL A 154 -26.02 10.07 -1.13
CA VAL A 154 -25.29 10.57 -2.31
C VAL A 154 -24.29 11.67 -1.91
N VAL A 155 -24.71 12.66 -1.11
CA VAL A 155 -23.79 13.72 -0.65
C VAL A 155 -22.65 13.15 0.19
N ALA A 156 -22.95 12.21 1.08
CA ALA A 156 -21.94 11.51 1.89
C ALA A 156 -20.99 10.64 1.05
N LEU A 157 -21.47 10.04 -0.05
CA LEU A 157 -20.64 9.29 -0.99
C LEU A 157 -19.59 10.20 -1.64
N PHE A 158 -20.03 11.32 -2.22
CA PHE A 158 -19.14 12.27 -2.88
C PHE A 158 -18.13 12.88 -1.92
N TRP A 159 -18.55 13.19 -0.69
CA TRP A 159 -17.64 13.61 0.37
C TRP A 159 -16.60 12.53 0.71
N SER A 160 -17.03 11.27 0.85
CA SER A 160 -16.13 10.14 1.17
C SER A 160 -15.14 9.86 0.04
N VAL A 161 -15.58 9.91 -1.22
CA VAL A 161 -14.71 9.79 -2.39
C VAL A 161 -13.67 10.91 -2.43
N GLY A 162 -14.03 12.13 -2.05
CA GLY A 162 -13.08 13.25 -1.99
C GLY A 162 -12.00 13.05 -0.94
N ARG A 163 -12.32 12.35 0.15
CA ARG A 163 -11.37 11.93 1.18
C ARG A 163 -10.50 10.74 0.76
N LEU A 164 -10.70 10.16 -0.42
CA LEU A 164 -9.80 9.12 -0.92
C LEU A 164 -8.36 9.64 -1.01
N ALA A 165 -8.18 10.91 -1.40
CA ALA A 165 -6.86 11.53 -1.53
C ALA A 165 -6.06 11.52 -0.22
N SER A 166 -6.70 11.53 0.96
CA SER A 166 -5.97 11.40 2.23
C SER A 166 -5.42 9.99 2.47
N HIS A 167 -5.96 8.97 1.81
CA HIS A 167 -5.55 7.56 1.94
C HIS A 167 -4.61 7.12 0.81
N LEU A 168 -4.25 8.04 -0.10
CA LEU A 168 -3.27 7.79 -1.15
C LEU A 168 -1.86 8.08 -0.62
N GLU A 169 -1.04 7.04 -0.51
CA GLU A 169 0.40 7.22 -0.42
C GLU A 169 0.98 7.17 -1.83
N VAL A 170 1.21 8.35 -2.39
CA VAL A 170 2.01 8.49 -3.60
C VAL A 170 3.45 8.19 -3.22
N HIS A 171 3.84 6.92 -3.39
CA HIS A 171 5.24 6.57 -3.30
C HIS A 171 5.92 7.17 -4.52
N ALA A 172 6.71 8.23 -4.29
CA ALA A 172 7.50 8.89 -5.32
C ALA A 172 8.56 7.96 -5.96
N ASN A 173 8.70 6.72 -5.45
CA ASN A 173 9.58 5.71 -5.99
C ASN A 173 8.99 4.31 -5.94
N THR A 174 8.88 3.68 -7.10
CA THR A 174 8.40 2.30 -7.29
C THR A 174 9.31 1.28 -6.59
N VAL A 175 10.62 1.57 -6.51
CA VAL A 175 11.64 0.69 -5.90
C VAL A 175 11.42 0.57 -4.39
N GLU A 176 11.27 1.70 -3.68
CA GLU A 176 11.02 1.69 -2.23
C GLU A 176 9.69 1.03 -1.87
N ALA A 177 8.66 1.29 -2.66
CA ALA A 177 7.34 0.71 -2.44
C ALA A 177 7.34 -0.81 -2.65
N ARG A 178 8.12 -1.31 -3.63
CA ARG A 178 8.33 -2.74 -3.84
C ARG A 178 9.09 -3.37 -2.68
N GLY A 179 10.21 -2.77 -2.25
CA GLY A 179 10.98 -3.25 -1.11
C GLY A 179 10.16 -3.33 0.19
N ALA A 180 9.31 -2.33 0.46
CA ALA A 180 8.43 -2.32 1.63
C ALA A 180 7.41 -3.47 1.63
N ARG A 181 6.78 -3.76 0.48
CA ARG A 181 5.86 -4.90 0.30
C ARG A 181 6.56 -6.23 0.45
N LEU A 182 7.80 -6.30 -0.01
CA LEU A 182 8.58 -7.52 0.03
C LEU A 182 8.98 -7.89 1.46
N ARG A 183 9.39 -6.88 2.23
CA ARG A 183 9.72 -7.03 3.66
C ARG A 183 8.58 -7.59 4.49
N THR A 184 7.32 -7.30 4.16
CA THR A 184 6.17 -7.83 4.93
C THR A 184 5.83 -9.28 4.60
N ARG A 185 6.34 -9.81 3.48
CA ARG A 185 6.08 -11.19 3.03
C ARG A 185 7.18 -12.17 3.43
N MET A 186 8.33 -11.67 3.87
CA MET A 186 9.52 -12.45 4.22
C MET A 186 9.71 -12.47 5.73
N VAL A 187 10.37 -13.53 6.21
CA VAL A 187 10.72 -13.71 7.62
C VAL A 187 12.18 -14.15 7.71
N GLY A 188 12.91 -13.64 8.71
CA GLY A 188 14.31 -14.01 8.98
C GLY A 188 15.33 -13.22 8.17
N GLU A 189 16.49 -13.82 7.92
CA GLU A 189 17.63 -13.21 7.23
C GLU A 189 17.32 -12.51 5.88
N PRO A 190 16.53 -13.08 4.94
CA PRO A 190 16.21 -12.38 3.69
C PRO A 190 15.40 -11.09 3.92
N GLN A 191 14.60 -11.03 4.99
CA GLN A 191 13.85 -9.82 5.34
C GLN A 191 14.80 -8.69 5.78
N GLU A 192 15.82 -9.02 6.56
CA GLU A 192 16.84 -8.07 7.03
C GLU A 192 17.65 -7.53 5.86
N LEU A 193 18.03 -8.40 4.91
CA LEU A 193 18.77 -8.01 3.72
C LEU A 193 17.96 -7.09 2.80
N VAL A 194 16.67 -7.38 2.60
CA VAL A 194 15.76 -6.48 1.86
C VAL A 194 15.58 -5.14 2.57
N ALA A 195 15.45 -5.14 3.90
CA ALA A 195 15.37 -3.91 4.67
C ALA A 195 16.64 -3.06 4.55
N ARG A 196 17.81 -3.70 4.67
CA ARG A 196 19.13 -3.06 4.47
C ARG A 196 19.31 -2.54 3.05
N THR A 197 18.81 -3.26 2.05
CA THR A 197 18.81 -2.80 0.65
C THR A 197 18.00 -1.52 0.48
N VAL A 198 16.81 -1.43 1.09
CA VAL A 198 15.97 -0.23 1.04
C VAL A 198 16.67 0.96 1.73
N THR A 199 17.34 0.75 2.86
CA THR A 199 18.09 1.83 3.53
C THR A 199 19.28 2.29 2.70
N LEU A 200 20.06 1.36 2.16
CA LEU A 200 21.21 1.67 1.28
C LEU A 200 20.75 2.42 0.02
N TYR A 201 19.64 1.99 -0.59
CA TYR A 201 19.07 2.66 -1.74
C TYR A 201 18.68 4.12 -1.42
N ARG A 202 18.04 4.36 -0.26
CA ARG A 202 17.70 5.72 0.20
C ARG A 202 18.94 6.58 0.43
N GLU A 203 19.98 6.03 1.05
CA GLU A 203 21.24 6.72 1.27
C GLU A 203 21.93 7.08 -0.05
N CYS A 204 22.09 6.12 -0.95
CA CYS A 204 22.64 6.35 -2.29
C CYS A 204 21.85 7.43 -3.04
N ARG A 205 20.52 7.43 -2.93
CA ARG A 205 19.66 8.44 -3.56
C ARG A 205 19.83 9.83 -2.94
N ALA A 206 19.96 9.91 -1.61
CA ALA A 206 20.23 11.16 -0.92
C ALA A 206 21.59 11.73 -1.33
N GLU A 207 22.61 10.89 -1.52
CA GLU A 207 23.93 11.29 -2.00
C GLU A 207 23.89 11.72 -3.48
N THR A 208 23.16 11.00 -4.34
CA THR A 208 22.99 11.39 -5.76
C THR A 208 22.18 12.66 -5.95
N ALA A 209 21.22 12.96 -5.08
CA ALA A 209 20.49 14.23 -5.12
C ALA A 209 21.42 15.44 -4.86
N GLN A 210 22.46 15.27 -4.06
CA GLN A 210 23.44 16.31 -3.75
C GLN A 210 24.42 16.59 -4.90
N LEU A 211 24.51 15.72 -5.90
CA LEU A 211 25.32 15.91 -7.11
C LEU A 211 24.72 16.96 -8.09
N GLY A 212 23.54 17.52 -7.79
CA GLY A 212 22.91 18.57 -8.60
C GLY A 212 22.45 18.09 -9.98
N SER A 213 22.50 18.93 -11.00
CA SER A 213 22.11 18.61 -12.40
C SER A 213 23.29 18.07 -13.24
N ALA A 214 24.21 17.33 -12.63
CA ALA A 214 25.39 16.81 -13.34
C ALA A 214 25.00 15.81 -14.45
N PRO A 215 25.72 15.79 -15.60
CA PRO A 215 25.36 14.99 -16.78
C PRO A 215 25.36 13.47 -16.54
N GLY A 216 26.04 12.95 -15.51
CA GLY A 216 26.06 11.52 -15.16
C GLY A 216 25.00 11.09 -14.12
N ARG A 217 24.25 12.02 -13.53
CA ARG A 217 23.33 11.70 -12.42
C ARG A 217 22.21 10.75 -12.83
N LYS A 218 21.57 10.98 -13.98
CA LYS A 218 20.44 10.16 -14.44
C LYS A 218 20.87 8.72 -14.75
N GLU A 219 22.07 8.56 -15.30
CA GLU A 219 22.64 7.24 -15.59
C GLU A 219 22.93 6.48 -14.29
N LEU A 220 23.51 7.17 -13.31
CA LEU A 220 23.78 6.62 -11.99
C LEU A 220 22.50 6.26 -11.21
N GLU A 221 21.47 7.12 -11.23
CA GLU A 221 20.15 6.81 -10.66
C GLU A 221 19.55 5.54 -11.32
N ARG A 222 19.66 5.41 -12.65
CA ARG A 222 19.19 4.21 -13.37
C ARG A 222 19.94 2.94 -12.97
N VAL A 223 21.26 3.02 -12.79
CA VAL A 223 22.06 1.86 -12.34
C VAL A 223 21.68 1.47 -10.91
N LEU A 224 21.52 2.44 -10.00
CA LEU A 224 21.07 2.18 -8.63
C LEU A 224 19.68 1.55 -8.59
N ASP A 225 18.75 2.02 -9.43
CA ASP A 225 17.42 1.42 -9.57
C ASP A 225 17.51 -0.03 -10.05
N THR A 226 18.37 -0.31 -11.02
CA THR A 226 18.57 -1.65 -11.58
C THR A 226 19.12 -2.61 -10.53
N LEU A 227 20.19 -2.22 -9.82
CA LEU A 227 20.78 -3.02 -8.75
C LEU A 227 19.78 -3.32 -7.63
N ALA A 228 19.01 -2.32 -7.18
CA ALA A 228 17.99 -2.53 -6.16
C ALA A 228 16.87 -3.47 -6.63
N LEU A 229 16.44 -3.35 -7.89
CA LEU A 229 15.43 -4.24 -8.47
C LEU A 229 15.94 -5.68 -8.62
N GLU A 230 17.22 -5.88 -8.97
CA GLU A 230 17.83 -7.21 -9.03
C GLU A 230 17.86 -7.88 -7.65
N VAL A 231 18.21 -7.15 -6.59
CA VAL A 231 18.15 -7.66 -5.22
C VAL A 231 16.72 -8.09 -4.87
N PHE A 232 15.72 -7.26 -5.19
CA PHE A 232 14.31 -7.60 -4.93
C PHE A 232 13.81 -8.78 -5.76
N ASN A 233 14.21 -8.91 -7.02
CA ASN A 233 13.86 -10.07 -7.86
C ASN A 233 14.45 -11.37 -7.28
N ARG A 234 15.70 -11.34 -6.79
CA ARG A 234 16.32 -12.52 -6.15
C ARG A 234 15.67 -12.86 -4.83
N ALA A 235 15.32 -11.84 -4.04
CA ALA A 235 14.57 -12.01 -2.81
C ALA A 235 13.19 -12.65 -3.08
N GLU A 236 12.45 -12.19 -4.08
CA GLU A 236 11.18 -12.79 -4.52
C GLU A 236 11.35 -14.26 -4.91
N ALA A 237 12.38 -14.58 -5.70
CA ALA A 237 12.69 -15.96 -6.08
C ALA A 237 12.99 -16.84 -4.86
N HIS A 238 13.72 -16.30 -3.86
CA HIS A 238 13.97 -16.99 -2.61
C HIS A 238 12.67 -17.25 -1.83
N ALA A 239 11.82 -16.24 -1.64
CA ALA A 239 10.55 -16.41 -0.92
C ALA A 239 9.60 -17.38 -1.62
N GLN A 240 9.53 -17.36 -2.95
CA GLN A 240 8.72 -18.31 -3.72
C GLN A 240 9.24 -19.74 -3.50
N LEU A 241 10.55 -19.96 -3.57
CA LEU A 241 11.15 -21.27 -3.37
C LEU A 241 11.02 -21.75 -1.92
N GLU A 242 11.14 -20.85 -0.95
CA GLU A 242 10.89 -21.16 0.47
C GLU A 242 9.43 -21.55 0.71
N SER A 243 8.47 -20.90 0.06
CA SER A 243 7.06 -21.27 0.15
C SER A 243 6.78 -22.67 -0.44
N GLN A 244 7.44 -23.02 -1.56
CA GLN A 244 7.34 -24.34 -2.17
C GLN A 244 7.95 -25.42 -1.26
N LEU A 245 9.11 -25.14 -0.66
CA LEU A 245 9.76 -26.05 0.29
C LEU A 245 8.98 -26.21 1.59
N LYS A 246 8.34 -25.16 2.13
CA LYS A 246 7.48 -25.28 3.32
C LYS A 246 6.21 -26.09 3.03
N GLY A 247 5.68 -26.00 1.81
CA GLY A 247 4.55 -26.81 1.37
C GLY A 247 4.91 -28.29 1.20
N ALA A 248 6.12 -28.58 0.74
CA ALA A 248 6.65 -29.93 0.60
C ALA A 248 7.37 -30.38 1.88
N ARG A 249 6.64 -31.02 2.81
CA ARG A 249 7.20 -31.52 4.07
C ARG A 249 8.21 -32.66 3.82
N MET A 250 9.50 -32.32 3.65
CA MET A 250 10.58 -33.30 3.44
C MET A 250 10.59 -34.43 4.48
N GLU A 251 10.28 -34.11 5.73
CA GLU A 251 10.24 -35.07 6.84
C GLU A 251 9.11 -36.09 6.70
N ASP A 252 7.94 -35.66 6.21
CA ASP A 252 6.80 -36.54 5.94
C ASP A 252 7.11 -37.48 4.76
N VAL A 253 7.76 -36.98 3.70
CA VAL A 253 8.13 -37.79 2.53
C VAL A 253 9.19 -38.82 2.91
N ASN A 254 10.22 -38.45 3.69
CA ASN A 254 11.25 -39.40 4.16
C ASN A 254 10.66 -40.50 5.06
N THR A 255 9.73 -40.13 5.95
CA THR A 255 9.02 -41.10 6.79
C THR A 255 8.16 -42.05 5.95
N GLN A 256 7.53 -41.56 4.89
CA GLN A 256 6.76 -42.39 3.96
C GLN A 256 7.66 -43.34 3.15
N VAL A 257 8.82 -42.90 2.68
CA VAL A 257 9.78 -43.76 1.98
C VAL A 257 10.28 -44.89 2.88
N THR A 258 10.65 -44.58 4.12
CA THR A 258 11.10 -45.60 5.08
C THR A 258 9.98 -46.58 5.42
N ALA A 259 8.76 -46.09 5.69
CA ALA A 259 7.59 -46.93 5.94
C ALA A 259 7.24 -47.85 4.74
N LEU A 260 7.32 -47.36 3.50
CA LEU A 260 7.06 -48.16 2.30
C LEU A 260 8.13 -49.24 2.10
N ARG A 261 9.41 -48.92 2.36
CA ARG A 261 10.50 -49.90 2.32
C ARG A 261 10.32 -50.98 3.39
N THR A 262 9.97 -50.61 4.62
CA THR A 262 9.67 -51.59 5.68
C THR A 262 8.48 -52.47 5.31
N LYS A 263 7.40 -51.89 4.75
CA LYS A 263 6.25 -52.66 4.25
C LYS A 263 6.64 -53.61 3.12
N ALA A 264 7.47 -53.17 2.18
CA ALA A 264 7.98 -54.03 1.10
C ALA A 264 8.76 -55.23 1.65
N THR A 265 9.61 -55.04 2.67
CA THR A 265 10.37 -56.13 3.31
C THR A 265 9.51 -57.11 4.09
N ALA A 266 8.39 -56.65 4.66
CA ALA A 266 7.45 -57.49 5.41
C ALA A 266 6.44 -58.22 4.51
N THR A 267 6.34 -57.85 3.22
CA THR A 267 5.37 -58.41 2.28
C THR A 267 5.90 -59.68 1.63
N THR A 268 5.13 -60.77 1.71
CA THR A 268 5.50 -62.08 1.16
C THR A 268 5.15 -62.24 -0.33
N ASP A 269 4.15 -61.49 -0.83
CA ASP A 269 3.78 -61.46 -2.23
C ASP A 269 4.80 -60.65 -3.05
N ALA A 270 5.41 -61.31 -4.04
CA ALA A 270 6.43 -60.73 -4.92
C ALA A 270 5.90 -59.57 -5.78
N VAL A 271 4.63 -59.62 -6.20
CA VAL A 271 4.04 -58.55 -7.03
C VAL A 271 3.81 -57.30 -6.19
N ALA A 272 3.18 -57.46 -5.02
CA ALA A 272 2.94 -56.37 -4.08
C ALA A 272 4.26 -55.74 -3.59
N ARG A 273 5.28 -56.56 -3.29
CA ARG A 273 6.61 -56.08 -2.92
C ARG A 273 7.23 -55.19 -4.00
N ARG A 274 7.18 -55.62 -5.27
CA ARG A 274 7.75 -54.86 -6.39
C ARG A 274 7.03 -53.51 -6.59
N GLN A 275 5.70 -53.46 -6.40
CA GLN A 275 4.94 -52.21 -6.48
C GLN A 275 5.31 -51.24 -5.34
N LEU A 276 5.50 -51.75 -4.12
CA LEU A 276 5.95 -50.94 -2.98
C LEU A 276 7.38 -50.41 -3.16
N GLU A 277 8.28 -51.21 -3.73
CA GLU A 277 9.64 -50.79 -4.07
C GLU A 277 9.66 -49.71 -5.16
N LEU A 278 8.82 -49.83 -6.20
CA LEU A 278 8.66 -48.80 -7.23
C LEU A 278 8.10 -47.49 -6.65
N ALA A 279 7.08 -47.58 -5.78
CA ALA A 279 6.53 -46.40 -5.11
C ALA A 279 7.56 -45.72 -4.20
N ALA A 280 8.36 -46.50 -3.45
CA ALA A 280 9.45 -45.97 -2.64
C ALA A 280 10.58 -45.35 -3.50
N GLY A 281 10.83 -45.89 -4.71
CA GLY A 281 11.74 -45.32 -5.69
C GLY A 281 11.27 -43.95 -6.20
N ALA A 282 10.01 -43.84 -6.61
CA ALA A 282 9.42 -42.58 -7.09
C ALA A 282 9.45 -41.47 -6.02
N LEU A 283 9.09 -41.78 -4.77
CA LEU A 283 9.20 -40.82 -3.66
C LEU A 283 10.65 -40.47 -3.31
N GLY A 284 11.60 -41.40 -3.54
CA GLY A 284 13.02 -41.12 -3.40
C GLY A 284 13.54 -40.11 -4.43
N GLU A 285 13.02 -40.15 -5.65
CA GLU A 285 13.32 -39.14 -6.68
C GLU A 285 12.76 -37.77 -6.30
N GLU A 286 11.53 -37.72 -5.75
CA GLU A 286 10.95 -36.47 -5.22
C GLU A 286 11.80 -35.88 -4.09
N LEU A 287 12.30 -36.70 -3.17
CA LEU A 287 13.22 -36.25 -2.12
C LEU A 287 14.50 -35.63 -2.70
N ASN A 288 15.10 -36.26 -3.71
CA ASN A 288 16.29 -35.72 -4.37
C ASN A 288 16.00 -34.38 -5.09
N GLN A 289 14.80 -34.24 -5.65
CA GLN A 289 14.35 -32.96 -6.21
C GLN A 289 14.22 -31.88 -5.11
N LEU A 290 13.66 -32.23 -3.94
CA LEU A 290 13.55 -31.33 -2.80
C LEU A 290 14.92 -30.92 -2.23
N GLU A 291 15.88 -31.84 -2.14
CA GLU A 291 17.27 -31.52 -1.77
C GLU A 291 17.94 -30.57 -2.79
N THR A 292 17.68 -30.79 -4.07
CA THR A 292 18.18 -29.93 -5.15
C THR A 292 17.57 -28.53 -5.06
N MET A 293 16.27 -28.43 -4.74
CA MET A 293 15.64 -27.15 -4.40
C MET A 293 16.25 -26.52 -3.14
N GLY A 294 16.54 -27.29 -2.10
CA GLY A 294 17.22 -26.82 -0.88
C GLY A 294 18.58 -26.17 -1.18
N ARG A 295 19.41 -26.82 -2.00
CA ARG A 295 20.70 -26.25 -2.46
C ARG A 295 20.50 -24.99 -3.30
N LYS A 296 19.45 -24.94 -4.12
CA LYS A 296 19.10 -23.74 -4.90
C LYS A 296 18.69 -22.57 -3.99
N ARG A 297 17.98 -22.84 -2.88
CA ARG A 297 17.65 -21.83 -1.85
C ARG A 297 18.90 -21.19 -1.28
N GLU A 298 19.86 -22.01 -0.86
CA GLU A 298 21.12 -21.54 -0.27
C GLU A 298 21.94 -20.71 -1.26
N ARG A 299 22.02 -21.15 -2.53
CA ARG A 299 22.65 -20.37 -3.60
C ARG A 299 21.99 -19.02 -3.80
N LEU A 300 20.66 -18.95 -3.79
CA LEU A 300 19.93 -17.68 -3.93
C LEU A 300 20.19 -16.74 -2.75
N LEU A 301 20.25 -17.27 -1.53
CA LEU A 301 20.58 -16.47 -0.34
C LEU A 301 22.01 -15.92 -0.40
N ALA A 302 22.99 -16.74 -0.81
CA ALA A 302 24.36 -16.28 -1.01
C ALA A 302 24.46 -15.20 -2.12
N GLN A 303 23.74 -15.37 -3.23
CA GLN A 303 23.66 -14.37 -4.28
C GLN A 303 23.02 -13.07 -3.80
N LEU A 304 22.04 -13.14 -2.89
CA LEU A 304 21.39 -11.98 -2.30
C LEU A 304 22.38 -11.19 -1.44
N HIS A 305 23.18 -11.87 -0.61
CA HIS A 305 24.28 -11.25 0.16
C HIS A 305 25.30 -10.55 -0.74
N ALA A 306 25.74 -11.21 -1.82
CA ALA A 306 26.68 -10.62 -2.78
C ALA A 306 26.12 -9.32 -3.41
N GLN A 307 24.85 -9.33 -3.79
CA GLN A 307 24.16 -8.16 -4.38
C GLN A 307 23.96 -7.03 -3.38
N VAL A 308 23.68 -7.33 -2.10
CA VAL A 308 23.66 -6.31 -1.04
C VAL A 308 25.04 -5.71 -0.84
N ALA A 309 26.10 -6.53 -0.79
CA ALA A 309 27.47 -6.04 -0.68
C ALA A 309 27.87 -5.15 -1.86
N MET A 310 27.41 -5.47 -3.07
CA MET A 310 27.55 -4.63 -4.26
C MET A 310 26.89 -3.26 -4.11
N MET A 311 25.67 -3.19 -3.55
CA MET A 311 25.03 -1.91 -3.23
C MET A 311 25.78 -1.12 -2.15
N GLU A 312 26.37 -1.79 -1.16
CA GLU A 312 27.23 -1.11 -0.16
C GLU A 312 28.49 -0.55 -0.78
N ARG A 313 29.14 -1.31 -1.67
CA ARG A 313 30.28 -0.85 -2.44
C ARG A 313 29.91 0.34 -3.31
N ALA A 314 28.74 0.30 -3.97
CA ALA A 314 28.20 1.42 -4.72
C ALA A 314 28.04 2.66 -3.84
N ARG A 315 27.45 2.51 -2.64
CA ARG A 315 27.33 3.62 -1.67
C ARG A 315 28.69 4.21 -1.31
N VAL A 316 29.66 3.38 -0.93
CA VAL A 316 31.00 3.86 -0.55
C VAL A 316 31.67 4.60 -1.71
N SER A 317 31.51 4.09 -2.93
CA SER A 317 32.05 4.74 -4.12
C SER A 317 31.38 6.08 -4.45
N LEU A 318 30.08 6.21 -4.17
CA LEU A 318 29.35 7.48 -4.30
C LEU A 318 29.83 8.53 -3.29
N VAL A 319 30.05 8.11 -2.04
CA VAL A 319 30.61 8.98 -1.00
C VAL A 319 32.00 9.47 -1.40
N ALA A 320 32.82 8.63 -2.03
CA ALA A 320 34.14 9.02 -2.52
C ALA A 320 34.06 10.09 -3.64
N VAL A 321 33.13 9.94 -4.60
CA VAL A 321 32.92 10.92 -5.69
C VAL A 321 32.43 12.28 -5.16
N ARG A 322 31.68 12.30 -4.06
CA ARG A 322 31.22 13.55 -3.42
C ARG A 322 32.37 14.44 -2.95
N GLY A 323 33.48 13.85 -2.52
CA GLY A 323 34.66 14.57 -2.02
C GLY A 323 35.52 15.26 -3.08
N GLY A 324 35.27 15.02 -4.38
CA GLY A 324 36.04 15.62 -5.48
C GLY A 324 35.56 17.00 -5.94
N ASP A 325 36.29 17.63 -6.88
CA ASP A 325 35.97 18.93 -7.47
C ASP A 325 34.69 18.91 -8.34
N VAL A 326 33.91 20.00 -8.33
CA VAL A 326 32.56 20.10 -8.94
C VAL A 326 32.55 19.82 -10.45
N ALA A 327 33.59 20.18 -11.19
CA ALA A 327 33.71 19.89 -12.62
C ALA A 327 33.99 18.39 -12.90
N ALA A 328 34.72 17.72 -12.00
CA ALA A 328 35.05 16.30 -12.12
C ALA A 328 33.90 15.38 -11.68
N LYS A 329 32.95 15.87 -10.86
CA LYS A 329 31.82 15.08 -10.34
C LYS A 329 30.93 14.46 -11.42
N GLY A 330 30.71 15.17 -12.54
CA GLY A 330 29.86 14.68 -13.63
C GLY A 330 30.47 13.49 -14.37
N GLU A 331 31.75 13.59 -14.73
CA GLU A 331 32.48 12.53 -15.42
C GLU A 331 32.77 11.35 -14.48
N GLN A 332 33.13 11.62 -13.22
CA GLN A 332 33.32 10.60 -12.20
C GLN A 332 32.03 9.82 -11.92
N ALA A 333 30.87 10.50 -11.87
CA ALA A 333 29.57 9.84 -11.71
C ALA A 333 29.21 8.94 -12.91
N ALA A 334 29.51 9.37 -14.14
CA ALA A 334 29.28 8.56 -15.34
C ALA A 334 30.23 7.35 -15.40
N GLN A 335 31.52 7.52 -15.07
CA GLN A 335 32.48 6.42 -14.97
C GLN A 335 32.10 5.44 -13.87
N LEU A 336 31.58 5.94 -12.74
CA LEU A 336 31.08 5.11 -11.66
C LEU A 336 29.85 4.30 -12.10
N ALA A 337 28.90 4.92 -12.78
CA ALA A 337 27.72 4.24 -13.31
C ALA A 337 28.11 3.10 -14.25
N ARG A 338 29.08 3.32 -15.15
CA ARG A 338 29.61 2.28 -16.05
C ARG A 338 30.28 1.14 -15.30
N ARG A 339 31.16 1.43 -14.34
CA ARG A 339 31.83 0.40 -13.52
C ARG A 339 30.83 -0.41 -12.69
N LEU A 340 29.79 0.24 -12.14
CA LEU A 340 28.74 -0.45 -11.39
C LEU A 340 27.86 -1.31 -12.31
N ALA A 341 27.59 -0.86 -13.53
CA ALA A 341 26.87 -1.65 -14.53
C ALA A 341 27.68 -2.86 -14.99
N GLU A 342 28.99 -2.72 -15.22
CA GLU A 342 29.90 -3.82 -15.57
C GLU A 342 29.95 -4.87 -14.45
N LEU A 343 30.17 -4.43 -13.19
CA LEU A 343 30.21 -5.34 -12.04
C LEU A 343 28.87 -6.06 -11.82
N GLY A 344 27.73 -5.39 -12.07
CA GLY A 344 26.41 -6.02 -11.99
C GLY A 344 26.20 -7.11 -13.05
N GLN A 345 26.79 -6.96 -14.23
CA GLN A 345 26.71 -7.94 -15.33
C GLN A 345 27.63 -9.15 -15.10
N GLU A 346 28.84 -8.95 -14.57
CA GLU A 346 29.78 -10.03 -14.27
C GLU A 346 29.22 -11.01 -13.22
N ASP A 347 28.55 -10.51 -12.18
CA ASP A 347 27.93 -11.35 -11.14
C ASP A 347 26.58 -11.96 -11.56
N ALA A 348 25.93 -11.41 -12.59
CA ALA A 348 24.75 -12.02 -13.21
C ALA A 348 25.13 -13.21 -14.11
N GLY A 349 26.38 -13.26 -14.61
CA GLY A 349 26.93 -14.27 -15.50
C GLY A 349 27.64 -15.44 -14.81
N GLY A 350 27.09 -15.98 -13.72
CA GLY A 350 27.58 -17.24 -13.13
C GLY A 350 27.61 -18.39 -14.16
N PRO A 351 28.57 -19.33 -14.07
CA PRO A 351 29.05 -20.16 -15.17
C PRO A 351 27.94 -21.01 -15.83
N PRO A 352 28.07 -21.34 -17.13
CA PRO A 352 27.15 -22.26 -17.79
C PRO A 352 27.14 -23.58 -17.03
N ALA A 353 25.94 -24.03 -16.68
CA ALA A 353 25.72 -25.38 -16.18
C ALA A 353 26.30 -26.37 -17.20
N GLN A 354 27.38 -27.05 -16.84
CA GLN A 354 27.78 -28.32 -17.42
C GLN A 354 27.27 -29.45 -16.52
#